data_AF-M0MME0-F1
#
_entry.id   AF-M0MME0-F1
#
_cell.length_a   1.000
_cell.length_b   1.000
_cell.length_c   1.000
_cell.angle_alpha   90.00
_cell.angle_beta   90.00
_cell.angle_gamma   90.00
#
_symmetry.space_group_name_H-M   'P 1'
#
loop_
_entity.id
_entity.type
_entity.pdbx_description
1 polymer ?
#
loop_
_entity_poly.entity_id
_entity_poly.type
_entity_poly.pdbx_seq_one_letter_code
_entity_poly.pdbx_strand_id
1 'polypeptide(L)'
;MWDLIDALEADAQNPQVDRLVSVLKLLQAEIGRLEARNRKLEDRLSRLEAVNGLDGTEIDLSDANELDHRDEKVVKAIVADGGTMFSVRDLQRFYREHTDVRAKETLKDRIQYLTSTGLFERDSGSKWRFVGADGF
;
A
#
# COMPACT_ATOMS: atom_id res chain seq x y z
N MET A 1 -56.37 10.91 29.07
CA MET A 1 -56.29 10.98 27.59
C MET A 1 -54.86 11.22 27.15
N TRP A 2 -54.15 12.18 27.78
CA TRP A 2 -52.70 12.36 27.61
C TRP A 2 -51.87 11.19 28.14
N ASP A 3 -52.26 10.56 29.26
CA ASP A 3 -51.55 9.38 29.79
C ASP A 3 -51.57 8.15 28.85
N LEU A 4 -52.56 8.09 27.94
CA LEU A 4 -52.66 7.00 26.97
C LEU A 4 -51.72 7.23 25.77
N ILE A 5 -51.46 8.50 25.44
CA ILE A 5 -50.55 8.91 24.38
C ILE A 5 -49.11 8.72 24.87
N ASP A 6 -48.79 9.13 26.10
CA ASP A 6 -47.47 8.92 26.71
C ASP A 6 -47.15 7.43 26.89
N ALA A 7 -48.17 6.60 27.21
CA ALA A 7 -48.01 5.15 27.29
C ALA A 7 -47.81 4.48 25.91
N LEU A 8 -48.48 4.96 24.87
CA LEU A 8 -48.29 4.49 23.48
C LEU A 8 -46.93 4.93 22.91
N GLU A 9 -46.44 6.11 23.28
CA GLU A 9 -45.12 6.62 22.86
C GLU A 9 -43.97 5.87 23.55
N ALA A 10 -44.17 5.44 24.81
CA ALA A 10 -43.25 4.53 25.51
C ALA A 10 -43.28 3.09 24.95
N ASP A 11 -44.44 2.61 24.50
CA ASP A 11 -44.61 1.28 23.86
C ASP A 11 -44.19 1.27 22.37
N ALA A 12 -44.03 2.47 21.77
CA ALA A 12 -43.51 2.65 20.41
C ALA A 12 -41.98 2.50 20.31
N GLN A 13 -41.27 2.21 21.41
CA GLN A 13 -39.91 1.66 21.34
C GLN A 13 -39.98 0.24 20.81
N ASN A 14 -40.01 0.12 19.48
CA ASN A 14 -40.04 -1.16 18.82
C ASN A 14 -38.64 -1.80 18.87
N PRO A 15 -38.42 -2.85 19.69
CA PRO A 15 -37.11 -3.48 19.83
C PRO A 15 -36.61 -4.11 18.53
N GLN A 16 -37.49 -4.38 17.56
CA GLN A 16 -37.11 -4.82 16.23
C GLN A 16 -36.49 -3.68 15.42
N VAL A 17 -37.00 -2.45 15.58
CA VAL A 17 -36.42 -1.25 14.97
C VAL A 17 -35.05 -0.95 15.56
N ASP A 18 -34.88 -1.05 16.88
CA ASP A 18 -33.57 -0.86 17.52
C ASP A 18 -32.53 -1.90 17.08
N ARG A 19 -32.96 -3.16 16.95
CA ARG A 19 -32.13 -4.24 16.38
C ARG A 19 -31.77 -3.94 14.93
N LEU A 20 -32.73 -3.50 14.12
CA LEU A 20 -32.50 -3.14 12.72
C LEU A 20 -31.51 -1.98 12.60
N VAL A 21 -31.68 -0.92 13.39
CA VAL A 21 -30.75 0.22 13.45
C VAL A 21 -29.35 -0.25 13.86
N SER A 22 -29.25 -1.17 14.82
CA SER A 22 -27.96 -1.73 15.24
C SER A 22 -27.29 -2.55 14.13
N VAL A 23 -28.05 -3.37 13.41
CA VAL A 23 -27.55 -4.13 12.25
C VAL A 23 -27.12 -3.19 11.13
N LEU A 24 -27.90 -2.14 10.83
CA LEU A 24 -27.56 -1.14 9.82
C LEU A 24 -26.26 -0.40 10.16
N LYS A 25 -26.04 -0.05 11.43
CA LYS A 25 -24.77 0.56 11.88
C LYS A 25 -23.58 -0.40 11.70
N LEU A 26 -23.75 -1.68 11.99
CA LEU A 26 -22.71 -2.69 11.77
C LEU A 26 -22.40 -2.86 10.28
N LEU A 27 -23.43 -2.93 9.43
CA LEU A 27 -23.27 -3.00 7.98
C LEU A 27 -22.56 -1.76 7.43
N GLN A 28 -22.92 -0.56 7.90
CA GLN A 28 -22.28 0.68 7.48
C GLN A 28 -20.78 0.69 7.85
N ALA A 29 -20.42 0.22 9.04
CA ALA A 29 -19.03 0.11 9.46
C ALA A 29 -18.25 -0.90 8.60
N GLU A 30 -18.85 -2.04 8.26
CA GLU A 30 -18.21 -3.04 7.42
C GLU A 30 -18.07 -2.57 5.97
N ILE A 31 -19.06 -1.87 5.41
CA ILE A 31 -18.97 -1.22 4.09
C ILE A 31 -17.80 -0.24 4.08
N GLY A 32 -17.69 0.63 5.09
CA GLY A 32 -16.58 1.59 5.18
C GLY A 32 -15.20 0.90 5.26
N ARG A 33 -15.10 -0.23 5.98
CA ARG A 33 -13.88 -1.04 6.03
C ARG A 33 -13.56 -1.65 4.66
N LEU A 34 -14.56 -2.18 3.96
CA LEU A 34 -14.39 -2.77 2.63
C LEU A 34 -14.01 -1.73 1.59
N GLU A 35 -14.61 -0.54 1.60
CA GLU A 35 -14.25 0.57 0.72
C GLU A 35 -12.80 1.03 0.94
N ALA A 36 -12.36 1.12 2.20
CA ALA A 36 -10.96 1.45 2.52
C ALA A 36 -9.99 0.36 2.01
N ARG A 37 -10.38 -0.91 2.13
CA ARG A 37 -9.59 -2.03 1.60
C ARG A 37 -9.57 -2.03 0.07
N ASN A 38 -10.69 -1.70 -0.58
CA ASN A 38 -10.77 -1.67 -2.03
C ASN A 38 -9.89 -0.56 -2.60
N ARG A 39 -9.95 0.65 -2.03
CA ARG A 39 -9.03 1.75 -2.36
C ARG A 39 -7.56 1.34 -2.25
N LYS A 40 -7.20 0.65 -1.16
CA LYS A 40 -5.84 0.14 -0.98
C LYS A 40 -5.43 -0.90 -2.04
N LEU A 41 -6.37 -1.71 -2.54
CA LEU A 41 -6.11 -2.70 -3.58
C LEU A 41 -6.00 -2.03 -4.96
N GLU A 42 -6.85 -1.06 -5.26
CA GLU A 42 -6.78 -0.22 -6.46
C GLU A 42 -5.43 0.51 -6.53
N ASP A 43 -4.99 1.13 -5.42
CA ASP A 43 -3.67 1.78 -5.33
C ASP A 43 -2.50 0.81 -5.58
N ARG A 44 -2.63 -0.46 -5.17
CA ARG A 44 -1.60 -1.49 -5.39
C ARG A 44 -1.62 -1.99 -6.83
N LEU A 45 -2.81 -2.16 -7.40
CA LEU A 45 -2.98 -2.60 -8.78
C LEU A 45 -2.41 -1.56 -9.73
N SER A 46 -2.75 -0.29 -9.56
CA SER A 46 -2.22 0.81 -10.37
C SER A 46 -0.68 0.87 -10.34
N ARG A 47 -0.04 0.71 -9.16
CA ARG A 47 1.43 0.65 -9.08
C ARG A 47 2.02 -0.56 -9.80
N LEU A 48 1.36 -1.72 -9.71
CA LEU A 48 1.81 -2.94 -10.39
C LEU A 48 1.65 -2.84 -11.90
N GLU A 49 0.59 -2.20 -12.37
CA GLU A 49 0.33 -1.95 -13.78
C GLU A 49 1.37 -0.98 -14.36
N ALA A 50 1.69 0.10 -13.64
CA ALA A 50 2.74 1.05 -14.03
C ALA A 50 4.13 0.39 -14.15
N VAL A 51 4.50 -0.49 -13.21
CA VAL A 51 5.80 -1.20 -13.27
C VAL A 51 5.88 -2.22 -14.40
N ASN A 52 4.75 -2.83 -14.77
CA ASN A 52 4.72 -3.87 -15.79
C ASN A 52 4.37 -3.31 -17.18
N GLY A 53 4.22 -1.99 -17.32
CA GLY A 53 3.84 -1.34 -18.58
C GLY A 53 2.46 -1.74 -19.09
N LEU A 54 1.55 -2.16 -18.20
CA LEU A 54 0.23 -2.65 -18.58
C LEU A 54 -0.82 -1.54 -18.69
N ASP A 55 -0.58 -0.37 -18.11
CA ASP A 55 -1.48 0.80 -18.15
C ASP A 55 -1.07 1.85 -19.21
N GLY A 56 0.02 1.62 -19.94
CA GLY A 56 0.59 2.58 -20.90
C GLY A 56 1.41 3.71 -20.26
N THR A 57 1.47 3.79 -18.93
CA THR A 57 2.44 4.52 -18.13
C THR A 57 3.46 3.52 -17.60
N GLU A 58 4.14 2.83 -18.54
CA GLU A 58 5.32 2.07 -18.19
C GLU A 58 6.26 3.00 -17.42
N ILE A 59 6.60 2.63 -16.19
CA ILE A 59 7.74 3.26 -15.53
C ILE A 59 8.90 2.96 -16.46
N ASP A 60 9.29 3.99 -17.20
CA ASP A 60 10.37 3.92 -18.16
C ASP A 60 11.68 3.76 -17.38
N LEU A 61 11.98 2.50 -17.04
CA LEU A 61 13.26 2.08 -16.53
C LEU A 61 14.27 1.94 -17.68
N SER A 62 13.90 2.26 -18.93
CA SER A 62 14.80 2.21 -20.09
C SER A 62 15.66 3.47 -20.22
N ASP A 63 15.25 4.61 -19.63
CA ASP A 63 16.18 5.70 -19.30
C ASP A 63 17.26 5.25 -18.30
N ALA A 64 17.01 4.16 -17.57
CA ALA A 64 18.00 3.46 -16.79
C ALA A 64 18.72 2.38 -17.60
N ASN A 65 19.35 2.79 -18.70
CA ASN A 65 20.46 2.07 -19.33
C ASN A 65 21.62 1.78 -18.33
N GLU A 66 21.53 2.32 -17.09
CA GLU A 66 22.42 2.11 -15.95
C GLU A 66 21.80 1.29 -14.78
N LEU A 67 20.51 0.91 -14.79
CA LEU A 67 19.97 0.00 -13.75
C LEU A 67 20.32 -1.44 -14.13
N ASP A 68 21.07 -2.09 -13.26
CA ASP A 68 21.35 -3.52 -13.41
C ASP A 68 20.05 -4.31 -13.27
N HIS A 69 19.85 -5.34 -14.11
CA HIS A 69 18.70 -6.24 -14.07
C HIS A 69 18.34 -6.79 -12.67
N ARG A 70 19.31 -6.82 -11.74
CA ARG A 70 19.10 -7.18 -10.34
C ARG A 70 18.36 -6.09 -9.57
N ASP A 71 18.71 -4.84 -9.81
CA ASP A 71 18.10 -3.68 -9.16
C ASP A 71 16.65 -3.52 -9.65
N GLU A 72 16.40 -3.76 -10.94
CA GLU A 72 15.05 -3.82 -11.52
C GLU A 72 14.18 -4.91 -10.85
N LYS A 73 14.72 -6.12 -10.67
CA LYS A 73 14.01 -7.21 -9.96
C LYS A 73 13.66 -6.84 -8.52
N VAL A 74 14.54 -6.10 -7.84
CA VAL A 74 14.29 -5.62 -6.48
C VAL A 74 13.19 -4.57 -6.46
N VAL A 75 13.18 -3.62 -7.38
CA VAL A 75 12.11 -2.62 -7.51
C VAL A 75 10.76 -3.30 -7.79
N LYS A 76 10.72 -4.27 -8.71
CA LYS A 76 9.52 -5.08 -8.99
C LYS A 76 9.01 -5.80 -7.73
N ALA A 77 9.91 -6.38 -6.94
CA ALA A 77 9.55 -7.04 -5.69
C ALA A 77 9.02 -6.07 -4.62
N ILE A 78 9.64 -4.88 -4.50
CA ILE A 78 9.21 -3.82 -3.59
C ILE A 78 7.79 -3.35 -3.91
N VAL A 79 7.48 -3.16 -5.20
CA VAL A 79 6.14 -2.76 -5.63
C VAL A 79 5.11 -3.85 -5.39
N ALA A 80 5.47 -5.12 -5.63
CA ALA A 80 4.59 -6.26 -5.32
C ALA A 80 4.28 -6.39 -3.82
N ASP A 81 5.28 -6.15 -2.96
CA ASP A 81 5.12 -6.11 -1.51
C ASP A 81 4.15 -4.98 -1.07
N GLY A 82 4.16 -3.86 -1.80
CA GLY A 82 3.27 -2.72 -1.53
C GLY A 82 3.66 -1.93 -0.28
N GLY A 83 4.89 -2.13 0.21
CA GLY A 83 5.46 -1.31 1.27
C GLY A 83 5.81 0.10 0.76
N THR A 84 5.74 1.09 1.65
CA THR A 84 6.10 2.48 1.34
C THR A 84 7.40 2.92 2.01
N MET A 85 7.84 2.21 3.05
CA MET A 85 8.97 2.57 3.88
C MET A 85 9.88 1.37 4.07
N PHE A 86 11.14 1.51 3.70
CA PHE A 86 12.12 0.43 3.69
C PHE A 86 13.36 0.83 4.48
N SER A 87 13.85 -0.08 5.32
CA SER A 87 15.18 0.05 5.93
C SER A 87 16.23 -0.61 5.04
N VAL A 88 17.53 -0.37 5.31
CA VAL A 88 18.63 -1.12 4.64
C VAL A 88 18.41 -2.62 4.78
N ARG A 89 17.92 -3.08 5.93
CA ARG A 89 17.69 -4.51 6.20
C ARG A 89 16.61 -5.08 5.30
N ASP A 90 15.55 -4.31 5.02
CA ASP A 90 14.49 -4.72 4.10
C ASP A 90 15.01 -4.79 2.67
N LEU A 91 15.77 -3.77 2.22
CA LEU A 91 16.40 -3.79 0.90
C LEU A 91 17.38 -4.97 0.74
N GLN A 92 18.21 -5.23 1.75
CA GLN A 92 19.08 -6.42 1.78
C GLN A 92 18.30 -7.73 1.67
N ARG A 93 17.12 -7.81 2.31
CA ARG A 93 16.24 -8.97 2.19
C ARG A 93 15.75 -9.12 0.76
N PHE A 94 15.23 -8.06 0.14
CA PHE A 94 14.77 -8.10 -1.25
C PHE A 94 15.87 -8.54 -2.22
N TYR A 95 17.09 -8.01 -2.10
CA TYR A 95 18.20 -8.46 -2.93
C TYR A 95 18.51 -9.95 -2.74
N ARG A 96 18.49 -10.45 -1.50
CA ARG A 96 18.80 -11.87 -1.25
C ARG A 96 17.72 -12.81 -1.76
N GLU A 97 16.45 -12.41 -1.66
CA GLU A 97 15.30 -13.23 -2.04
C GLU A 97 15.06 -13.22 -3.56
N HIS A 98 15.32 -12.09 -4.23
CA HIS A 98 14.95 -11.90 -5.64
C HIS A 98 16.14 -11.83 -6.61
N THR A 99 17.38 -11.85 -6.10
CA THR A 99 18.60 -11.83 -6.93
C THR A 99 19.61 -12.89 -6.50
N ASP A 100 20.67 -13.08 -7.29
CA ASP A 100 21.82 -13.93 -7.02
C ASP A 100 22.91 -13.23 -6.18
N VAL A 101 22.73 -11.96 -5.80
CA VAL A 101 23.73 -11.20 -5.05
C VAL A 101 23.81 -11.71 -3.60
N ARG A 102 24.97 -12.22 -3.20
CA ARG A 102 25.24 -12.73 -1.84
C ARG A 102 26.38 -11.99 -1.14
N ALA A 103 27.32 -11.42 -1.89
CA ALA A 103 28.45 -10.68 -1.34
C ALA A 103 27.99 -9.42 -0.60
N LYS A 104 28.48 -9.23 0.63
CA LYS A 104 28.06 -8.14 1.52
C LYS A 104 28.42 -6.75 0.97
N GLU A 105 29.62 -6.63 0.39
CA GLU A 105 30.10 -5.38 -0.22
C GLU A 105 29.25 -5.02 -1.43
N THR A 106 29.03 -5.97 -2.34
CA THR A 106 28.16 -5.79 -3.50
C THR A 106 26.73 -5.41 -3.10
N LEU A 107 26.16 -6.05 -2.07
CA LEU A 107 24.82 -5.67 -1.56
C LEU A 107 24.80 -4.22 -1.06
N LYS A 108 25.85 -3.79 -0.36
CA LYS A 108 25.93 -2.44 0.18
C LYS A 108 26.00 -1.42 -0.95
N ASP A 109 26.87 -1.64 -1.94
CA ASP A 109 27.06 -0.73 -3.06
C ASP A 109 25.80 -0.65 -3.92
N ARG A 110 25.13 -1.78 -4.15
CA ARG A 110 23.86 -1.85 -4.89
C ARG A 110 22.73 -1.14 -4.18
N ILE A 111 22.58 -1.35 -2.87
CA ILE A 111 21.56 -0.63 -2.09
C ILE A 111 21.86 0.87 -2.08
N GLN A 112 23.13 1.25 -1.96
CA GLN A 112 23.51 2.66 -2.03
C GLN A 112 23.16 3.26 -3.40
N TYR A 113 23.46 2.56 -4.49
CA TYR A 113 23.09 2.96 -5.83
C TYR A 113 21.56 3.07 -5.98
N LEU A 114 20.83 2.00 -5.66
CA LEU A 114 19.37 1.96 -5.75
C LEU A 114 18.71 3.08 -4.95
N THR A 115 19.16 3.33 -3.72
CA THR A 115 18.60 4.42 -2.88
C THR A 115 19.05 5.81 -3.29
N SER A 116 20.06 5.94 -4.16
CA SER A 116 20.45 7.20 -4.79
C SER A 116 19.72 7.48 -6.10
N THR A 117 19.00 6.49 -6.64
CA THR A 117 18.07 6.72 -7.76
C THR A 117 16.89 7.57 -7.29
N GLY A 118 16.25 8.27 -8.22
CA GLY A 118 15.04 9.06 -7.94
C GLY A 118 13.82 8.26 -7.44
N LEU A 119 13.92 6.93 -7.37
CA LEU A 119 12.86 6.05 -6.89
C LEU A 119 12.69 6.06 -5.36
N PHE A 120 13.69 6.56 -4.64
CA PHE A 120 13.71 6.60 -3.18
C PHE A 120 13.98 8.00 -2.66
N GLU A 121 13.14 8.45 -1.75
CA GLU A 121 13.41 9.62 -0.93
C GLU A 121 13.91 9.19 0.44
N ARG A 122 14.97 9.85 0.92
CA ARG A 122 15.43 9.63 2.27
C ARG A 122 14.49 10.28 3.25
N ASP A 123 13.78 9.47 4.04
CA ASP A 123 13.02 9.97 5.19
C ASP A 123 13.97 10.12 6.38
N SER A 124 13.57 10.95 7.35
CA SER A 124 14.34 11.26 8.55
C SER A 124 14.94 9.99 9.20
N GLY A 125 16.27 9.85 9.13
CA GLY A 125 17.04 8.74 9.71
C GLY A 125 17.61 7.72 8.70
N SER A 126 17.36 6.43 8.98
CA SER A 126 17.91 5.26 8.26
C SER A 126 16.84 4.49 7.47
N LYS A 127 15.77 5.19 7.06
CA LYS A 127 14.66 4.65 6.28
C LYS A 127 14.52 5.43 4.98
N TRP A 128 14.12 4.73 3.94
CA TRP A 128 13.84 5.29 2.63
C TRP A 128 12.37 5.10 2.33
N ARG A 129 11.74 6.17 1.86
CA ARG A 129 10.40 6.14 1.31
C ARG A 129 10.52 5.77 -0.16
N PHE A 130 9.83 4.72 -0.58
CA PHE A 130 9.70 4.42 -1.99
C PHE A 130 8.65 5.35 -2.58
N VAL A 131 9.09 6.23 -3.49
CA VAL A 131 8.23 7.23 -4.15
C VAL A 131 7.83 6.80 -5.56
N GLY A 132 8.49 5.77 -6.12
CA GLY A 132 8.26 5.36 -7.50
C GLY A 132 8.77 6.40 -8.49
N ALA A 133 8.41 6.27 -9.77
CA ALA A 133 8.78 7.24 -10.80
C ALA A 133 7.91 8.51 -10.79
N ASP A 134 6.84 8.55 -10.01
CA ASP A 134 5.97 9.73 -9.83
C ASP A 134 6.60 10.83 -8.95
N GLY A 135 7.86 10.67 -8.54
CA GLY A 135 8.62 11.65 -7.74
C GLY A 135 9.20 12.83 -8.53
N PHE A 136 8.90 12.94 -9.83
CA PHE A 136 9.30 14.05 -10.71
C PHE A 136 8.11 14.69 -11.40
#